data_AF-A0AA90U077-F1
#
_entry.id   AF-A0AA90U077-F1
#
_cell.length_a   1.000
_cell.length_b   1.000
_cell.length_c   1.000
_cell.angle_alpha   90.00
_cell.angle_beta   90.00
_cell.angle_gamma   90.00
#
_symmetry.space_group_name_H-M   'P 1'
#
loop_
_entity.id
_entity.type
_entity.pdbx_description
1 polymer ?
#
loop_
_entity_poly.entity_id
_entity_poly.type
_entity_poly.pdbx_seq_one_letter_code
_entity_poly.pdbx_strand_id
1 'polypeptide(L)' 'MRSSENGGGMEDMTLLYLQPVENSDSTLVFSINVGTAGKIDSSGLFKIDKMQDNL' A
#
# COMPACT_ATOMS: atom_id res chain seq x y z
N MET A 1 -33.83 26.49 7.57
CA MET A 1 -33.41 25.50 6.57
C MET A 1 -31.91 25.33 6.73
N ARG A 2 -31.46 24.21 7.31
CA ARG A 2 -30.03 23.84 7.32
C ARG A 2 -29.91 22.67 6.36
N SER A 3 -29.35 22.93 5.17
CA SER A 3 -29.06 21.87 4.21
C SER A 3 -27.99 20.97 4.81
N SER A 4 -28.37 19.71 4.98
CA SER A 4 -27.47 18.60 5.24
C SER A 4 -26.84 18.22 3.90
N GLU A 5 -25.53 18.38 3.75
CA GLU A 5 -24.79 17.72 2.67
C GLU A 5 -23.58 17.01 3.26
N ASN A 6 -23.73 15.69 3.32
CA ASN A 6 -22.69 14.70 3.51
C ASN A 6 -21.60 14.91 2.44
N GLY A 7 -20.34 15.01 2.86
CA GLY A 7 -19.22 15.17 1.93
C GLY A 7 -17.92 14.56 2.45
N GLY A 8 -17.99 13.46 3.21
CA GLY A 8 -16.82 12.65 3.52
C GLY A 8 -16.53 11.70 2.36
N GLY A 9 -16.04 12.24 1.24
CA GLY A 9 -15.53 11.39 0.16
C GLY A 9 -14.34 10.59 0.69
N MET A 10 -14.44 9.26 0.71
CA MET A 10 -13.27 8.43 0.97
C MET A 10 -12.26 8.75 -0.12
N GLU A 11 -11.08 9.24 0.24
CA GLU A 11 -9.97 9.43 -0.67
C GLU A 11 -9.33 8.06 -1.00
N ASP A 12 -8.74 7.94 -2.18
CA ASP A 12 -7.99 6.74 -2.52
C ASP A 12 -6.82 6.59 -1.54
N MET A 13 -6.68 5.41 -0.94
CA MET A 13 -5.68 5.12 0.07
C MET A 13 -4.88 3.88 -0.30
N THR A 14 -3.56 3.93 -0.09
CA THR A 14 -2.70 2.77 -0.22
C THR A 14 -2.18 2.36 1.16
N LEU A 15 -2.46 1.13 1.56
CA LEU A 15 -1.85 0.50 2.73
C LEU A 15 -0.61 -0.26 2.25
N LEU A 16 0.54 0.03 2.86
CA LEU A 16 1.83 -0.56 2.50
C LEU A 16 2.37 -1.37 3.67
N TYR A 17 2.70 -2.63 3.43
CA TYR A 17 3.34 -3.52 4.38
C TYR A 17 4.70 -3.98 3.84
N LEU A 18 5.74 -3.84 4.65
CA LEU A 18 7.09 -4.28 4.33
C LEU A 18 7.52 -5.34 5.34
N GLN A 19 7.95 -6.49 4.84
CA GLN A 19 8.49 -7.57 5.66
C GLN A 19 9.94 -7.85 5.23
N PRO A 20 10.93 -7.47 6.04
CA PRO A 20 12.29 -7.96 5.87
C PRO A 20 12.30 -9.49 5.94
N VAL A 21 12.97 -10.15 5.02
CA VAL A 21 13.11 -11.61 5.05
C VAL A 21 14.38 -11.95 5.82
N GLU A 22 14.22 -12.63 6.96
CA GLU A 22 15.35 -13.05 7.80
C GLU A 22 16.40 -13.81 6.99
N ASN A 23 17.67 -13.53 7.25
CA ASN A 23 18.82 -14.15 6.57
C ASN A 23 18.88 -13.90 5.06
N SER A 24 18.24 -12.84 4.57
CA SER A 24 18.38 -12.39 3.18
C SER A 24 18.55 -10.88 3.10
N ASP A 25 19.07 -10.45 1.95
CA ASP A 25 19.08 -9.05 1.56
C ASP A 25 17.80 -8.66 0.82
N SER A 26 16.68 -9.33 1.11
CA SER A 26 15.41 -9.07 0.45
C SER A 26 14.36 -8.56 1.44
N THR A 27 13.47 -7.71 0.93
CA THR A 27 12.25 -7.27 1.60
C THR A 27 11.07 -7.64 0.72
N LEU A 28 10.09 -8.34 1.29
CA LEU A 28 8.79 -8.53 0.66
C LEU A 28 7.95 -7.29 0.89
N VAL A 29 7.31 -6.80 -0.16
CA VAL A 29 6.45 -5.63 -0.11
C VAL A 29 5.07 -5.98 -0.63
N PHE A 30 4.07 -5.65 0.18
CA PHE A 30 2.67 -5.89 -0.11
C PHE A 30 1.91 -4.57 -0.04
N SER A 31 1.13 -4.26 -1.08
CA SER A 31 0.31 -3.06 -1.16
C SER A 31 -1.15 -3.40 -1.39
N ILE A 32 -2.03 -2.81 -0.58
CA ILE A 32 -3.48 -2.82 -0.80
C ILE A 32 -3.91 -1.41 -1.16
N ASN A 33 -4.55 -1.26 -2.31
CA ASN A 33 -5.22 -0.02 -2.69
C ASN A 33 -6.70 -0.11 -2.31
N VAL A 34 -7.19 0.87 -1.56
CA VAL A 34 -8.59 1.05 -1.19
C VAL A 34 -9.09 2.29 -1.92
N GLY A 35 -9.90 2.06 -2.95
CA GLY A 35 -10.47 3.12 -3.76
C GLY A 35 -11.71 3.74 -3.12
N THR A 36 -12.00 4.98 -3.50
CA THR A 36 -13.15 5.80 -3.07
C THR A 36 -14.52 5.09 -3.12
N ALA A 37 -14.69 4.09 -4.00
CA ALA A 37 -15.90 3.27 -4.13
C ALA A 37 -15.92 2.02 -3.25
N GLY A 38 -15.01 1.91 -2.27
CA GLY A 38 -14.80 0.69 -1.49
C GLY A 38 -14.16 -0.45 -2.29
N LYS A 39 -13.59 -0.15 -3.47
CA LYS A 39 -12.87 -1.12 -4.29
C LYS A 39 -11.56 -1.46 -3.61
N ILE A 40 -11.32 -2.74 -3.33
CA ILE A 40 -10.05 -3.23 -2.80
C ILE A 40 -9.27 -3.88 -3.95
N ASP A 41 -8.04 -3.43 -4.18
CA ASP A 41 -7.09 -4.05 -5.09
C ASP A 41 -5.85 -4.48 -4.31
N SER A 42 -5.60 -5.79 -4.26
CA SER A 42 -4.47 -6.42 -3.56
C SER A 42 -3.51 -7.11 -4.52
N SER A 43 -3.50 -6.73 -5.79
CA SER A 43 -2.60 -7.30 -6.80
C SER A 43 -1.13 -6.91 -6.62
N GLY A 44 -0.85 -5.91 -5.77
CA GLY A 44 0.51 -5.45 -5.50
C GLY A 44 1.26 -6.34 -4.51
N LEU A 45 2.02 -7.29 -5.04
CA LEU A 45 3.05 -8.04 -4.32
C LEU A 45 4.36 -7.94 -5.10
N PHE A 46 5.39 -7.39 -4.48
CA PHE A 46 6.71 -7.24 -5.09
C PHE A 46 7.83 -7.57 -4.10
N LYS A 47 8.96 -8.04 -4.62
CA LYS A 47 10.18 -8.30 -3.86
C LYS A 47 11.19 -7.21 -4.20
N ILE A 48 11.75 -6.58 -3.17
CA ILE A 48 12.88 -5.66 -3.32
C ILE A 48 14.12 -6.39 -2.81
N ASP A 49 15.12 -6.55 -3.67
CA ASP A 49 16.46 -6.96 -3.28
C ASP A 49 17.27 -5.71 -2.95
N LYS A 50 17.97 -5.69 -1.81
CA LYS A 50 18.90 -4.62 -1.47
C LYS A 50 19.97 -4.58 -2.55
N MET A 51 20.32 -3.38 -3.01
CA MET A 51 21.45 -3.22 -3.90
C MET A 51 22.74 -3.54 -3.12
N GLN A 52 23.57 -4.44 -3.62
CA GLN A 52 24.92 -4.62 -3.11
C GLN A 52 25.75 -3.42 -3.58
N ASP A 53 26.14 -2.56 -2.65
CA ASP A 53 27.15 -1.54 -2.92
C ASP A 53 28.50 -2.27 -3.10
N ASN A 54 28.94 -2.42 -4.35
CA ASN A 54 30.27 -2.95 -4.67
C ASN A 54 31.31 -1.89 -4.29
N LEU A 55 31.86 -1.96 -3.08
CA LEU A 55 33.02 -1.19 -2.62
C LEU A 55 34.34 -1.90 -2.93
#